data_AF-A0A1F5DE09-F1
#
_entry.id   AF-A0A1F5DE09-F1
#
_cell.length_a   1.000
_cell.length_b   1.000
_cell.length_c   1.000
_cell.angle_alpha   90.00
_cell.angle_beta   90.00
_cell.angle_gamma   90.00
#
_symmetry.space_group_name_H-M   'P 1'
#
loop_
_entity.id
_entity.type
_entity.pdbx_description
1 polymer ?
#
loop_
_entity_poly.entity_id
_entity_poly.type
_entity_poly.pdbx_seq_one_letter_code
_entity_poly.pdbx_strand_id
1 'polypeptide(L)'
;MSRKASHYLRIGEYPLRDEHGKDTGRFGRIIRLSMTLKENKRKARKEIHEKACELFSRVFANLSHIDEIQIQINPPNPDEDKRFTNIVMKMTMSRATAEQIKWKTFKPKELPQILESYWVAPELRKEPT
;
A
#
# COMPACT_ATOMS: atom_id res chain seq x y z
N MET A 1 28.44 4.75 5.83
CA MET A 1 27.21 5.39 5.28
C MET A 1 26.38 4.31 4.59
N SER A 2 25.20 4.01 5.12
CA SER A 2 24.38 2.86 4.69
C SER A 2 23.56 3.18 3.44
N ARG A 3 23.80 2.46 2.34
CA ARG A 3 22.92 2.46 1.16
C ARG A 3 21.66 1.67 1.51
N LYS A 4 20.57 2.33 1.91
CA LYS A 4 19.23 1.72 1.95
C LYS A 4 18.75 1.54 0.51
N ALA A 5 19.10 0.42 -0.10
CA ALA A 5 18.62 0.08 -1.43
C ALA A 5 17.19 -0.45 -1.33
N SER A 6 16.20 0.45 -1.40
CA SER A 6 14.82 0.08 -1.71
C SER A 6 14.77 -0.38 -3.16
N HIS A 7 14.83 -1.69 -3.41
CA HIS A 7 14.68 -2.24 -4.76
C HIS A 7 13.18 -2.33 -5.08
N TYR A 8 12.73 -1.58 -6.10
CA TYR A 8 11.41 -1.76 -6.69
C TYR A 8 11.44 -3.07 -7.47
N LEU A 9 10.62 -4.04 -7.06
CA LEU A 9 10.57 -5.36 -7.71
C LEU A 9 9.81 -5.30 -9.03
N ARG A 10 8.75 -4.48 -9.11
CA ARG A 10 7.95 -4.29 -10.33
C ARG A 10 6.97 -3.12 -10.16
N ILE A 11 6.81 -2.32 -11.21
CA ILE A 11 5.72 -1.34 -11.33
C ILE A 11 4.89 -1.73 -12.55
N GLY A 12 3.58 -1.73 -12.42
CA GLY A 12 2.66 -2.03 -13.52
C GLY A 12 1.34 -1.31 -13.36
N GLU A 13 0.60 -1.21 -14.46
CA GLU A 13 -0.76 -0.68 -14.48
C GLU A 13 -1.74 -1.82 -14.78
N TYR A 14 -2.96 -1.71 -14.27
CA TYR A 14 -4.03 -2.68 -14.48
C TYR A 14 -5.36 -1.96 -14.71
N PRO A 15 -6.24 -2.47 -15.58
CA PRO A 15 -7.58 -1.91 -15.73
C PRO A 15 -8.39 -2.15 -14.45
N LEU A 16 -9.15 -1.14 -14.02
CA LEU A 16 -10.16 -1.30 -12.99
C LEU A 16 -11.42 -1.88 -13.60
N ARG A 17 -12.01 -2.84 -12.90
CA ARG A 17 -13.21 -3.54 -13.33
C ARG A 17 -14.37 -3.23 -12.41
N ASP A 18 -15.56 -3.17 -12.98
CA ASP A 18 -16.80 -3.04 -12.22
C ASP A 18 -17.15 -4.35 -11.51
N GLU A 19 -18.26 -4.33 -10.77
CA GLU A 19 -18.80 -5.50 -10.04
C GLU A 19 -19.18 -6.68 -10.96
N HIS A 20 -19.31 -6.44 -12.26
CA HIS A 20 -19.60 -7.45 -13.28
C HIS A 20 -18.33 -7.90 -14.03
N GLY A 21 -17.16 -7.43 -13.63
CA GLY A 21 -15.88 -7.77 -14.24
C GLY A 21 -15.61 -7.09 -15.58
N LYS A 22 -16.40 -6.08 -15.97
CA LYS A 22 -16.17 -5.30 -17.19
C LYS A 22 -15.19 -4.16 -16.92
N ASP A 23 -14.37 -3.85 -17.91
CA ASP A 23 -13.41 -2.76 -17.80
C ASP A 23 -14.13 -1.41 -17.75
N THR A 24 -13.77 -0.60 -16.76
CA THR A 24 -14.40 0.70 -16.50
C THR A 24 -13.79 1.86 -17.30
N GLY A 25 -12.74 1.57 -18.09
CA GLY A 25 -11.88 2.60 -18.71
C GLY A 25 -10.95 3.32 -17.74
N ARG A 26 -10.98 2.95 -16.45
CA ARG A 26 -10.13 3.50 -15.39
C ARG A 26 -8.94 2.60 -15.12
N PHE A 27 -7.86 3.16 -14.57
CA PHE A 27 -6.60 2.45 -14.36
C PHE A 27 -6.12 2.49 -12.91
N GLY A 28 -5.66 1.34 -12.43
CA GLY A 28 -4.91 1.19 -11.20
C GLY A 28 -3.41 1.05 -11.47
N ARG A 29 -2.58 1.35 -10.47
CA ARG A 29 -1.13 1.14 -10.51
C ARG A 29 -0.68 0.26 -9.36
N ILE A 30 0.01 -0.83 -9.67
CA ILE A 30 0.63 -1.71 -8.68
C ILE A 30 2.12 -1.39 -8.53
N ILE A 31 2.56 -1.20 -7.29
CA ILE A 31 3.95 -0.97 -6.91
C ILE A 31 4.39 -2.08 -5.97
N ARG A 32 5.32 -2.92 -6.43
CA ARG A 32 5.89 -4.00 -5.63
C ARG A 32 7.24 -3.57 -5.06
N LEU A 33 7.36 -3.60 -3.73
CA LEU A 33 8.58 -3.26 -3.01
C LEU A 33 9.19 -4.52 -2.40
N SER A 34 10.50 -4.69 -2.58
CA SER A 34 11.29 -5.58 -1.71
C SER A 34 11.86 -4.76 -0.57
N MET A 35 11.54 -5.13 0.67
CA MET A 35 12.10 -4.44 1.84
C MET A 35 12.61 -5.43 2.88
N THR A 36 13.91 -5.34 3.19
CA THR A 36 14.49 -5.99 4.37
C THR A 36 14.23 -5.13 5.60
N LEU A 37 13.37 -5.58 6.49
CA LEU A 37 13.08 -4.86 7.73
C LEU A 37 13.98 -5.42 8.83
N LYS A 38 15.05 -4.68 9.14
CA LYS A 38 15.91 -4.96 10.28
C LYS A 38 15.19 -4.47 11.54
N GLU A 39 14.86 -5.37 12.47
CA GLU A 39 14.25 -5.14 13.80
C GLU A 39 12.71 -5.29 13.95
N ASN A 40 12.31 -5.40 15.22
CA ASN A 40 10.97 -5.45 15.83
C ASN A 40 9.79 -5.06 14.90
N LYS A 41 8.78 -5.95 14.83
CA LYS A 41 7.53 -5.83 14.07
C LYS A 41 6.87 -4.44 14.13
N ARG A 42 6.88 -3.77 15.29
CA ARG A 42 6.25 -2.44 15.46
C ARG A 42 7.01 -1.34 14.69
N LYS A 43 8.34 -1.36 14.71
CA LYS A 43 9.17 -0.42 13.95
C LYS A 43 9.05 -0.69 12.45
N ALA A 44 9.08 -1.97 12.07
CA ALA A 44 8.90 -2.43 10.70
C ALA A 44 7.57 -1.93 10.08
N ARG A 45 6.45 -2.06 10.81
CA ARG A 45 5.13 -1.56 10.38
C ARG A 45 5.12 -0.04 10.19
N LYS A 46 5.79 0.73 11.05
CA LYS A 46 5.89 2.19 10.93
C LYS A 46 6.65 2.61 9.68
N GLU A 47 7.80 1.99 9.41
CA GLU A 47 8.63 2.27 8.23
C GLU A 47 7.87 1.94 6.93
N ILE A 48 7.13 0.83 6.92
CA ILE A 48 6.24 0.47 5.81
C ILE A 48 5.22 1.58 5.54
N HIS A 49 4.49 2.04 6.56
CA HIS A 49 3.45 3.07 6.36
C HIS A 49 4.05 4.41 5.94
N GLU A 50 5.21 4.80 6.49
CA GLU A 50 5.94 6.00 6.07
C GLU A 50 6.28 5.93 4.58
N LYS A 51 6.78 4.78 4.11
CA LYS A 51 7.09 4.58 2.70
C LYS A 51 5.85 4.57 1.82
N ALA A 52 4.77 3.93 2.29
CA ALA A 52 3.51 3.91 1.58
C ALA A 52 2.91 5.31 1.44
N CYS A 53 2.91 6.14 2.49
CA CYS A 53 2.49 7.54 2.43
C CYS A 53 3.26 8.34 1.35
N GLU A 54 4.59 8.22 1.35
CA GLU A 54 5.45 8.90 0.38
C GLU A 54 5.07 8.50 -1.06
N LEU A 55 4.85 7.21 -1.29
CA LEU A 55 4.51 6.69 -2.61
C LEU A 55 3.11 7.11 -3.06
N PHE A 56 2.09 6.99 -2.20
CA PHE A 56 0.74 7.45 -2.52
C PHE A 56 0.74 8.94 -2.88
N SER A 57 1.35 9.78 -2.03
CA SER A 57 1.43 11.21 -2.26
C SER A 57 2.10 11.55 -3.60
N ARG A 58 3.26 10.94 -3.89
CA ARG A 58 3.99 11.20 -5.14
C ARG A 58 3.26 10.74 -6.38
N VAL A 59 2.65 9.56 -6.34
CA VAL A 59 1.99 9.00 -7.53
C VAL A 59 0.71 9.75 -7.82
N PHE A 60 -0.13 10.05 -6.82
CA PHE A 60 -1.35 10.82 -7.04
C PHE A 60 -1.08 12.27 -7.46
N ALA A 61 0.04 12.86 -7.05
CA ALA A 61 0.47 14.18 -7.48
C ALA A 61 0.99 14.21 -8.94
N ASN A 62 1.63 13.14 -9.42
CA ASN A 62 2.31 13.14 -10.72
C ASN A 62 1.53 12.42 -11.84
N LEU A 63 0.67 11.46 -11.49
CA LEU A 63 -0.03 10.61 -12.46
C LEU A 63 -1.53 10.80 -12.32
N SER A 64 -2.09 11.83 -12.94
CA SER A 64 -3.52 12.18 -12.82
C SER A 64 -4.47 11.10 -13.36
N HIS A 65 -4.02 10.27 -14.30
CA HIS A 65 -4.81 9.20 -14.92
C HIS A 65 -4.95 7.93 -14.06
N ILE A 66 -4.23 7.84 -12.93
CA ILE A 66 -4.30 6.69 -12.03
C ILE A 66 -5.39 6.92 -10.99
N ASP A 67 -6.37 6.03 -10.94
CA ASP A 67 -7.51 6.08 -10.04
C ASP A 67 -7.30 5.27 -8.75
N GLU A 68 -6.43 4.27 -8.79
CA GLU A 68 -6.14 3.40 -7.66
C GLU A 68 -4.65 3.08 -7.61
N ILE A 69 -4.09 3.01 -6.41
CA ILE A 69 -2.72 2.54 -6.21
C ILE A 69 -2.75 1.36 -5.26
N GLN A 70 -2.14 0.25 -5.66
CA GLN A 70 -1.85 -0.89 -4.81
C GLN A 70 -0.35 -0.95 -4.53
N ILE A 71 0.04 -0.85 -3.25
CA ILE A 71 1.40 -1.10 -2.79
C ILE A 71 1.44 -2.50 -2.19
N GLN A 72 2.32 -3.34 -2.73
CA GLN A 72 2.61 -4.67 -2.20
C GLN A 72 4.05 -4.71 -1.70
N ILE A 73 4.23 -5.06 -0.44
CA ILE A 73 5.55 -5.19 0.17
C ILE A 73 5.81 -6.66 0.41
N ASN A 74 6.89 -7.14 -0.19
CA ASN A 74 7.35 -8.52 -0.09
C ASN A 74 8.72 -8.56 0.62
N PRO A 75 9.00 -9.59 1.43
CA PRO A 75 10.35 -9.84 1.90
C PRO A 75 11.28 -10.13 0.70
N PRO A 76 12.58 -9.81 0.80
CA PRO A 76 13.54 -10.07 -0.28
C PRO A 76 13.76 -11.54 -0.57
N ASN A 77 13.61 -12.40 0.45
CA ASN A 77 13.77 -13.83 0.32
C ASN A 77 12.78 -14.55 1.27
N PRO A 78 11.83 -15.37 0.78
CA PRO A 78 10.91 -16.11 1.65
C PRO A 78 11.62 -17.24 2.44
N ASP A 79 12.76 -17.74 1.95
CA ASP A 79 13.41 -18.97 2.44
C ASP A 79 14.63 -18.75 3.35
N GLU A 80 15.15 -17.53 3.47
CA GLU A 80 16.37 -17.27 4.24
C GLU A 80 16.08 -16.42 5.49
N ASP A 81 16.17 -17.09 6.64
CA ASP A 81 16.31 -16.53 7.98
C ASP A 81 14.99 -16.23 8.74
N LYS A 82 14.60 -17.20 9.60
CA LYS A 82 13.45 -17.17 10.53
C LYS A 82 13.46 -15.98 11.51
N ARG A 83 14.54 -15.18 11.53
CA ARG A 83 14.68 -13.97 12.36
C ARG A 83 14.00 -12.74 11.76
N PHE A 84 13.68 -12.74 10.47
CA PHE A 84 12.92 -11.65 9.85
C PHE A 84 11.42 -11.92 9.93
N THR A 85 10.65 -10.87 10.21
CA THR A 85 9.20 -11.00 10.09
C THR A 85 8.86 -10.90 8.61
N ASN A 86 8.50 -12.02 8.00
CA ASN A 86 7.94 -12.07 6.64
C ASN A 86 6.55 -11.41 6.67
N ILE A 87 6.49 -10.08 6.58
CA ILE A 87 5.24 -9.34 6.47
C ILE A 87 4.97 -9.13 4.98
N VAL A 88 4.02 -9.87 4.44
CA VAL A 88 3.38 -9.50 3.18
C VAL A 88 2.31 -8.47 3.54
N MET A 89 2.49 -7.25 3.07
CA MET A 89 1.50 -6.18 3.27
C MET A 89 1.00 -5.70 1.91
N LYS A 90 -0.34 -5.71 1.75
CA LYS A 90 -1.04 -5.10 0.63
C LYS A 90 -1.78 -3.87 1.14
N MET A 91 -1.57 -2.74 0.49
CA MET A 91 -2.16 -1.45 0.81
C MET A 91 -2.75 -0.86 -0.46
N THR A 92 -4.06 -0.63 -0.50
CA THR A 92 -4.74 -0.07 -1.67
C THR A 92 -5.40 1.27 -1.31
N MET A 93 -5.19 2.31 -2.12
CA MET A 93 -5.83 3.61 -1.94
C MET A 93 -6.40 4.10 -3.26
N SER A 94 -7.60 4.67 -3.23
CA SER A 94 -8.21 5.35 -4.39
C SER A 94 -7.80 6.82 -4.47
N ARG A 95 -7.89 7.41 -5.67
CA ARG A 95 -7.68 8.85 -5.88
C ARG A 95 -8.66 9.69 -5.06
N ALA A 96 -9.93 9.31 -5.03
CA ALA A 96 -10.96 10.02 -4.26
C ALA A 96 -10.60 10.11 -2.77
N THR A 97 -10.07 9.03 -2.20
CA THR A 97 -9.54 9.02 -0.83
C THR A 97 -8.31 9.92 -0.71
N ALA A 98 -7.36 9.81 -1.64
CA ALA A 98 -6.12 10.57 -1.61
C ALA A 98 -6.34 12.10 -1.70
N GLU A 99 -7.37 12.54 -2.41
CA GLU A 99 -7.75 13.95 -2.54
C GLU A 99 -8.34 14.52 -1.25
N GLN A 100 -8.93 13.68 -0.39
CA GLN A 100 -9.41 14.09 0.94
C GLN A 100 -8.27 14.24 1.95
N ILE A 101 -7.08 13.70 1.66
CA ILE A 101 -5.93 13.72 2.56
C ILE A 101 -5.09 14.99 2.38
N LYS A 102 -4.89 15.72 3.49
CA LYS A 102 -3.88 16.79 3.55
C LYS A 102 -2.48 16.22 3.73
N TRP A 103 -1.84 15.82 2.63
CA TRP A 103 -0.54 15.12 2.63
C TRP A 103 0.59 15.81 3.41
N LYS A 104 0.62 17.15 3.45
CA LYS A 104 1.64 17.91 4.21
C LYS A 104 1.58 17.68 5.73
N THR A 105 0.39 17.41 6.26
CA THR A 105 0.15 17.26 7.71
C THR A 105 -0.25 15.84 8.10
N PHE A 106 -0.41 14.95 7.12
CA PHE A 106 -0.88 13.59 7.31
C PHE A 106 0.14 12.73 8.07
N LYS A 107 -0.32 11.98 9.08
CA LYS A 107 0.57 11.15 9.89
C LYS A 107 0.51 9.70 9.42
N PRO A 108 1.64 9.01 9.18
CA PRO A 108 1.66 7.61 8.74
C PRO A 108 0.91 6.62 9.64
N LYS A 109 0.71 6.94 10.92
CA LYS A 109 -0.09 6.12 11.85
C LYS A 109 -1.59 6.10 11.52
N GLU A 110 -2.08 7.07 10.74
CA GLU A 110 -3.46 7.16 10.27
C GLU A 110 -3.68 6.32 9.01
N LEU A 111 -2.60 5.94 8.31
CA LEU A 111 -2.66 5.18 7.07
C LEU A 111 -3.37 3.81 7.24
N PRO A 112 -3.10 3.00 8.28
CA PRO A 112 -3.87 1.78 8.53
C PRO A 112 -5.35 2.04 8.69
N GLN A 113 -5.72 3.07 9.45
CA GLN A 113 -7.13 3.39 9.67
C GLN A 113 -7.81 3.72 8.34
N ILE A 114 -7.16 4.50 7.47
CA ILE A 114 -7.70 4.79 6.13
C ILE A 114 -7.82 3.50 5.32
N LEU A 115 -6.73 2.75 5.14
CA LEU A 115 -6.74 1.60 4.23
C LEU A 115 -7.55 0.40 4.74
N GLU A 116 -7.60 0.20 6.06
CA GLU A 116 -8.44 -0.81 6.72
C GLU A 116 -9.92 -0.36 6.70
N SER A 117 -10.22 0.94 6.72
CA SER A 117 -11.60 1.45 6.55
C SER A 117 -12.15 1.21 5.14
N TYR A 118 -11.28 1.20 4.12
CA TYR A 118 -11.67 0.91 2.73
C TYR A 118 -11.74 -0.58 2.40
N TRP A 119 -11.42 -1.48 3.34
CA TRP A 119 -11.56 -2.91 3.15
C TRP A 119 -11.89 -3.66 4.45
N VAL A 120 -13.10 -3.43 4.96
CA VAL A 120 -13.80 -4.51 5.67
C VAL A 120 -14.57 -5.25 4.59
N ALA A 121 -14.13 -6.46 4.24
CA ALA A 121 -14.96 -7.38 3.48
C ALA A 121 -16.36 -7.41 4.15
N PRO A 122 -17.47 -7.13 3.45
CA PRO A 122 -18.79 -6.98 4.05
C PRO A 122 -19.16 -8.14 5.00
N GLU A 123 -18.64 -9.33 4.69
CA GLU A 123 -18.77 -10.59 5.43
C GLU A 123 -18.25 -10.56 6.88
N LEU A 124 -17.42 -9.57 7.25
CA LEU A 124 -16.88 -9.41 8.61
C LEU A 124 -17.63 -8.37 9.45
N ARG A 125 -18.61 -7.65 8.89
CA ARG A 125 -19.56 -6.88 9.69
C ARG A 125 -20.55 -7.85 10.33
N LYS A 126 -20.15 -8.47 11.44
CA LYS A 126 -21.15 -8.97 12.38
C LYS A 126 -21.87 -7.74 12.93
N GLU A 127 -23.13 -7.58 12.56
CA GLU A 127 -24.03 -6.65 13.25
C GLU A 127 -24.00 -6.99 14.75
N PRO A 128 -24.00 -5.99 15.64
CA PRO A 128 -24.19 -6.26 17.05
C PRO A 128 -25.63 -6.75 17.24
N THR A 129 -25.81 -8.07 17.34
CA THR A 129 -26.93 -8.67 18.09
C THR A 129 -26.73 -8.49 19.58
#